data_AF-A0A3E2NB98-F1
#
_entry.id   AF-A0A3E2NB98-F1
#
_cell.length_a   1.000
_cell.length_b   1.000
_cell.length_c   1.000
_cell.angle_alpha   90.00
_cell.angle_beta   90.00
_cell.angle_gamma   90.00
#
_symmetry.space_group_name_H-M   'P 1'
#
loop_
_entity.id
_entity.type
_entity.pdbx_description
1 polymer ?
#
loop_
_entity_poly.entity_id
_entity_poly.type
_entity_poly.pdbx_seq_one_letter_code
_entity_poly.pdbx_strand_id
1 'polypeptide(L)'
;MEIKNLSQLKKSIAAGNIFIIKNHRVPEFIGQKRKGNVIQTNAIYTIVPNEPENRVTLANGGKGSWLEYGKASAWEFNNGICTLYNGEHKPENLVMSFVFE
;
A
#
# COMPACT_ATOMS: atom_id res chain seq x y z
N MET A 1 6.53 -11.61 -5.88
CA MET A 1 6.50 -10.92 -7.21
C MET A 1 7.54 -9.78 -7.24
N GLU A 2 8.20 -9.51 -8.37
CA GLU A 2 9.16 -8.40 -8.48
C GLU A 2 8.50 -7.15 -9.10
N ILE A 3 8.30 -6.10 -8.29
CA ILE A 3 7.78 -4.80 -8.74
C ILE A 3 8.94 -3.82 -8.89
N LYS A 4 9.05 -3.20 -10.06
CA LYS A 4 10.17 -2.30 -10.42
C LYS A 4 9.76 -0.84 -10.60
N ASN A 5 8.46 -0.56 -10.71
CA ASN A 5 7.95 0.79 -10.93
C ASN A 5 6.48 0.93 -10.51
N LEU A 6 6.03 2.19 -10.43
CA LEU A 6 4.67 2.54 -10.02
C LEU A 6 3.58 1.97 -10.94
N SER A 7 3.85 1.79 -12.24
CA SER A 7 2.86 1.20 -13.15
C SER A 7 2.60 -0.27 -12.82
N GLN A 8 3.67 -1.05 -12.60
CA GLN A 8 3.58 -2.45 -12.17
C GLN A 8 2.92 -2.57 -10.80
N LEU A 9 3.23 -1.66 -9.88
CA LEU A 9 2.60 -1.59 -8.57
C LEU A 9 1.08 -1.43 -8.71
N LYS A 10 0.62 -0.40 -9.42
CA LYS A 10 -0.81 -0.13 -9.63
C LYS A 10 -1.54 -1.32 -10.25
N LYS A 11 -0.94 -1.94 -11.27
CA LYS A 11 -1.49 -3.15 -11.92
C LYS A 11 -1.61 -4.31 -10.94
N SER A 12 -0.61 -4.53 -10.09
CA SER A 12 -0.59 -5.63 -9.13
C SER A 12 -1.65 -5.46 -8.06
N ILE A 13 -1.86 -4.25 -7.52
CA ILE A 13 -2.94 -4.04 -6.56
C ILE A 13 -4.31 -4.14 -7.24
N ALA A 14 -4.47 -3.63 -8.46
CA ALA A 14 -5.72 -3.73 -9.22
C ALA A 14 -6.09 -5.19 -9.58
N ALA A 15 -5.08 -6.07 -9.73
CA ALA A 15 -5.28 -7.51 -9.89
C ALA A 15 -5.75 -8.22 -8.61
N GLY A 16 -5.84 -7.50 -7.47
CA GLY A 16 -6.27 -8.06 -6.20
C GLY A 16 -5.17 -8.80 -5.43
N ASN A 17 -3.91 -8.66 -5.83
CA ASN A 17 -2.79 -9.31 -5.14
C ASN A 17 -2.69 -8.81 -3.70
N ILE A 18 -2.43 -9.74 -2.79
CA ILE A 18 -2.23 -9.44 -1.37
C ILE A 18 -0.80 -8.95 -1.16
N PHE A 19 -0.65 -7.94 -0.32
CA PHE A 19 0.65 -7.48 0.13
C PHE A 19 0.72 -7.39 1.65
N ILE A 20 1.91 -7.55 2.21
CA ILE A 20 2.19 -7.42 3.63
C ILE A 20 2.95 -6.13 3.88
N ILE A 21 2.44 -5.32 4.80
CA ILE A 21 3.12 -4.11 5.28
C ILE A 21 4.34 -4.52 6.11
N LYS A 22 5.54 -4.14 5.66
CA LYS A 22 6.80 -4.39 6.35
C LYS A 22 7.23 -3.24 7.23
N ASN A 23 6.88 -2.01 6.86
CA ASN A 23 7.11 -0.83 7.67
C ASN A 23 6.02 0.22 7.41
N HIS A 24 5.73 1.08 8.37
CA HIS A 24 4.70 2.11 8.25
C HIS A 24 4.91 3.23 9.26
N ARG A 25 4.57 4.47 8.89
CA ARG A 25 4.53 5.61 9.83
C ARG A 25 3.54 5.48 11.00
N VAL A 26 2.70 4.45 10.96
CA VAL A 26 1.70 4.11 11.98
C VAL A 26 2.01 2.67 12.38
N PRO A 27 2.72 2.45 13.51
CA PRO A 27 3.26 1.14 13.86
C PRO A 27 2.23 0.01 13.87
N GLU A 28 0.98 0.32 14.23
CA GLU A 28 -0.12 -0.64 14.32
C GLU A 28 -0.49 -1.31 12.98
N PHE A 29 -0.05 -0.75 11.84
CA PHE A 29 -0.29 -1.33 10.52
C PHE A 29 0.81 -2.28 10.06
N ILE A 30 1.94 -2.35 10.77
CA ILE A 30 3.03 -3.26 10.43
C ILE A 30 2.57 -4.71 10.60
N GLY A 31 2.90 -5.56 9.63
CA GLY A 31 2.51 -6.96 9.58
C GLY A 31 1.12 -7.23 8.99
N GLN A 32 0.29 -6.20 8.77
CA GLN A 32 -1.04 -6.40 8.21
C GLN A 32 -0.97 -6.84 6.73
N LYS A 33 -1.79 -7.84 6.39
CA LYS A 33 -2.12 -8.18 5.00
C LYS A 33 -3.15 -7.20 4.47
N ARG A 34 -2.94 -6.73 3.24
CA ARG A 34 -3.81 -5.79 2.55
C ARG A 34 -4.11 -6.27 1.14
N LYS A 35 -5.28 -5.89 0.63
CA LYS A 35 -5.62 -5.97 -0.80
C LYS A 35 -6.35 -4.73 -1.24
N GLY A 36 -6.27 -4.41 -2.54
CA GLY A 36 -7.09 -3.36 -3.14
C GLY A 36 -8.58 -3.67 -3.05
N ASN A 37 -9.39 -2.64 -2.86
CA ASN A 37 -10.86 -2.73 -2.84
C ASN A 37 -11.49 -1.77 -3.85
N VAL A 38 -11.25 -0.47 -3.69
CA VAL A 38 -11.69 0.56 -4.65
C VAL A 38 -10.46 1.17 -5.30
N ILE A 39 -10.36 1.05 -6.62
CA ILE A 39 -9.22 1.52 -7.42
C ILE A 39 -9.56 2.87 -8.06
N GLN A 40 -8.67 3.85 -7.89
CA GLN A 40 -8.76 5.15 -8.55
C GLN A 40 -7.47 5.44 -9.34
N THR A 41 -7.50 6.44 -10.20
CA THR A 41 -6.34 6.82 -11.03
C THR A 41 -5.15 7.27 -10.18
N ASN A 42 -5.40 8.09 -9.17
CA ASN A 42 -4.41 8.72 -8.29
C ASN A 42 -4.29 8.07 -6.90
N ALA A 43 -5.20 7.18 -6.53
CA ALA A 43 -5.21 6.58 -5.21
C ALA A 43 -5.85 5.19 -5.18
N ILE A 44 -5.82 4.58 -4.01
CA ILE A 44 -6.43 3.29 -3.74
C ILE A 44 -7.00 3.21 -2.34
N TYR A 45 -8.12 2.50 -2.22
CA TYR A 45 -8.61 2.03 -0.93
C TYR A 45 -8.25 0.57 -0.73
N THR A 46 -7.75 0.24 0.46
CA THR A 46 -7.26 -1.10 0.82
C THR A 46 -7.98 -1.64 2.05
N ILE A 47 -8.23 -2.94 2.05
CA ILE A 47 -8.94 -3.65 3.12
C ILE A 47 -8.08 -4.78 3.68
N VAL A 48 -8.44 -5.32 4.85
CA VAL A 48 -7.85 -6.56 5.36
C VAL A 48 -8.59 -7.75 4.73
N PRO A 49 -7.91 -8.65 3.99
CA PRO A 49 -8.55 -9.81 3.40
C PRO A 49 -9.26 -10.68 4.45
N ASN A 50 -10.50 -11.11 4.16
CA ASN A 50 -11.31 -12.01 5.00
C ASN A 50 -11.68 -11.46 6.39
N GLU A 51 -11.47 -10.17 6.64
CA GLU A 51 -11.88 -9.51 7.90
C GLU A 51 -12.82 -8.33 7.60
N PRO A 52 -14.12 -8.59 7.37
CA PRO A 52 -15.09 -7.56 6.99
C PRO A 52 -15.35 -6.54 8.13
N GLU A 53 -15.19 -6.96 9.38
CA GLU A 53 -15.42 -6.12 10.56
C GLU A 53 -14.15 -5.37 11.02
N ASN A 54 -13.01 -5.59 10.35
CA ASN A 54 -11.77 -4.91 10.70
C ASN A 54 -11.95 -3.40 10.53
N ARG A 55 -11.49 -2.62 11.52
CA ARG A 55 -11.57 -1.14 11.50
C ARG A 55 -11.02 -0.53 10.21
N VAL A 56 -10.02 -1.15 9.58
CA VAL A 56 -9.46 -0.67 8.32
C VAL A 56 -10.38 -0.99 7.15
N THR A 57 -10.97 -2.18 7.12
CA THR A 57 -11.96 -2.56 6.10
C THR A 57 -13.18 -1.63 6.17
N LEU A 58 -13.64 -1.32 7.38
CA LEU A 58 -14.80 -0.43 7.63
C LEU A 58 -14.49 1.06 7.38
N ALA A 59 -13.22 1.46 7.29
CA ALA A 59 -12.85 2.85 7.07
C ALA A 59 -13.44 3.41 5.76
N ASN A 60 -13.65 4.73 5.74
CA ASN A 60 -14.20 5.45 4.57
C ASN A 60 -15.54 4.87 4.07
N GLY A 61 -16.42 4.47 5.00
CA GLY A 61 -17.74 3.91 4.69
C GLY A 61 -17.64 2.52 4.04
N GLY A 62 -16.73 1.66 4.53
CA GLY A 62 -16.52 0.31 4.00
C GLY A 62 -15.66 0.23 2.74
N LYS A 63 -15.09 1.36 2.28
CA LYS A 63 -14.18 1.36 1.12
C LYS A 63 -12.79 0.85 1.48
N GLY A 64 -12.36 1.03 2.73
CA GLY A 64 -11.03 0.67 3.20
C GLY A 64 -10.18 1.88 3.60
N SER A 65 -8.93 1.64 4.02
CA SER A 65 -7.95 2.71 4.24
C SER A 65 -7.44 3.26 2.91
N TRP A 66 -7.36 4.59 2.80
CA TRP A 66 -6.98 5.30 1.59
C TRP A 66 -5.47 5.57 1.53
N LEU A 67 -4.89 5.35 0.36
CA LEU A 67 -3.49 5.63 0.04
C LEU A 67 -3.41 6.37 -1.30
N GLU A 68 -2.84 7.57 -1.29
CA GLU A 68 -2.47 8.26 -2.53
C GLU A 68 -1.23 7.61 -3.16
N TYR A 69 -1.23 7.44 -4.47
CA TYR A 69 -0.04 6.97 -5.18
C TYR A 69 1.05 8.02 -5.27
N GLY A 70 0.71 9.31 -5.33
CA GLY A 70 1.68 10.38 -5.55
C GLY A 70 2.46 10.25 -6.86
N LYS A 71 3.65 10.85 -6.89
CA LYS A 71 4.57 10.83 -8.05
C LYS A 71 5.41 9.55 -8.05
N ALA A 72 5.83 9.09 -9.23
CA ALA A 72 6.73 7.94 -9.34
C ALA A 72 8.05 8.13 -8.56
N SER A 73 8.56 9.36 -8.50
CA SER A 73 9.78 9.71 -7.76
C SER A 73 9.65 9.60 -6.23
N ALA A 74 8.43 9.51 -5.70
CA ALA A 74 8.18 9.29 -4.27
C ALA A 74 8.33 7.81 -3.87
N TRP A 75 8.45 6.91 -4.86
CA TRP A 75 8.59 5.48 -4.64
C TRP A 75 10.03 5.03 -4.79
N GLU A 76 10.39 4.08 -3.95
CA GLU A 76 11.59 3.25 -4.07
C GLU A 76 11.14 1.80 -4.29
N PHE A 77 11.78 1.14 -5.26
CA PHE A 77 11.56 -0.27 -5.56
C PHE A 77 12.90 -1.00 -5.45
N ASN A 78 13.04 -1.83 -4.42
CA ASN A 78 14.30 -2.52 -4.14
C ASN A 78 14.03 -3.97 -3.74
N ASN A 79 14.55 -4.93 -4.50
CA ASN A 79 14.42 -6.37 -4.24
C ASN A 79 12.98 -6.82 -3.92
N GLY A 80 11.99 -6.27 -4.64
CA GLY A 80 10.57 -6.56 -4.46
C GLY A 80 9.86 -5.78 -3.34
N ILE A 81 10.59 -5.00 -2.53
CA ILE A 81 10.02 -4.07 -1.56
C ILE A 81 9.60 -2.79 -2.27
N CYS A 82 8.33 -2.41 -2.11
CA CYS A 82 7.79 -1.14 -2.55
C CYS A 82 7.73 -0.21 -1.34
N THR A 83 8.44 0.92 -1.39
CA THR A 83 8.42 1.92 -0.32
C THR A 83 7.95 3.26 -0.86
N LEU A 84 7.00 3.88 -0.15
CA LEU A 84 6.54 5.24 -0.42
C LEU A 84 7.09 6.19 0.64
N TYR A 85 7.62 7.33 0.19
CA TYR A 85 8.06 8.44 1.03
C TYR A 85 7.24 9.71 0.77
N ASN A 86 7.09 10.54 1.79
CA ASN A 86 6.52 11.88 1.70
C ASN A 86 7.64 12.94 1.71
N GLY A 87 8.39 13.03 0.61
CA GLY A 87 9.56 13.91 0.50
C GLY A 87 10.80 13.14 0.05
N GLU A 88 11.96 13.53 0.59
CA GLU A 88 13.21 12.81 0.38
C GLU A 88 13.15 11.38 0.91
N HIS A 89 13.88 10.46 0.30
CA HIS A 89 13.93 9.04 0.69
C HIS A 89 14.76 8.86 1.96
N LYS A 90 14.18 9.29 3.08
CA LYS A 90 14.76 9.22 4.43
C LYS A 90 13.79 8.54 5.38
N PRO A 91 14.26 7.85 6.43
CA PRO A 91 13.41 7.13 7.38
C PRO A 91 12.28 7.98 7.97
N GLU A 92 12.53 9.25 8.29
CA GLU A 92 11.53 10.19 8.83
C GLU A 92 10.39 10.51 7.86
N ASN A 93 10.61 10.36 6.55
CA ASN A 93 9.63 10.61 5.51
C ASN A 93 8.90 9.34 5.07
N LEU A 94 9.22 8.17 5.64
CA LEU A 94 8.58 6.92 5.30
C LEU A 94 7.06 7.02 5.50
N VAL A 95 6.29 6.64 4.49
CA VAL A 95 4.83 6.46 4.61
C VAL A 95 4.53 4.99 4.89
N MET A 96 4.98 4.10 4.00
CA MET A 96 4.75 2.66 4.07
C MET A 96 5.78 1.91 3.20
N SER A 97 6.24 0.75 3.68
CA SER A 97 6.94 -0.25 2.88
C SER A 97 6.15 -1.55 2.89
N PHE A 98 6.06 -2.24 1.75
CA PHE A 98 5.39 -3.53 1.65
C PHE A 98 5.97 -4.42 0.55
N VAL A 99 5.62 -5.70 0.64
CA VAL A 99 5.95 -6.72 -0.36
C VAL A 99 4.67 -7.44 -0.77
N PHE A 100 4.56 -7.80 -2.05
CA PHE A 100 3.50 -8.69 -2.51
C PHE A 100 3.83 -10.14 -2.16
N GLU A 101 2.82 -10.90 -1.72
CA GLU A 101 2.89 -12.36 -1.65
C GLU A 101 2.97 -12.98 -3.06
#